data_AF-A0A969QT83-F1
#
_entry.id   AF-A0A969QT83-F1
#
_cell.length_a   1.000
_cell.length_b   1.000
_cell.length_c   1.000
_cell.angle_alpha   90.00
_cell.angle_beta   90.00
_cell.angle_gamma   90.00
#
_symmetry.space_group_name_H-M   'P 1'
#
loop_
_entity.id
_entity.type
_entity.pdbx_description
1 polymer ?
#
loop_
_entity_poly.entity_id
_entity_poly.type
_entity_poly.pdbx_seq_one_letter_code
_entity_poly.pdbx_strand_id
1 'polypeptide(L)'
;MNAHEIPRMQLQDEQTNPEAGRVVWSPVKSLWFTAHALVALIGGYFTFQFQAVIFALCFTAFTLCLGHSIGLHRLLIHRSFECPRWLEYFLVHLGTVVGMAGPFGILYMHDIRDWAQRHERCHRHFTHQNPIWRDGLWQLHCPCSARSSTEIL
;
A
#
# COMPACT_ATOMS: atom_id res chain seq x y z
N MET A 1 7.74 24.60 -13.14
CA MET A 1 7.34 23.27 -12.65
C MET A 1 6.47 22.65 -13.72
N ASN A 2 6.91 21.54 -14.34
CA ASN A 2 6.07 20.82 -15.29
C ASN A 2 4.88 20.23 -14.54
N ALA A 3 3.66 20.42 -15.03
CA ALA A 3 2.43 19.95 -14.37
C ALA A 3 2.32 18.40 -14.23
N HIS A 4 3.31 17.67 -14.76
CA HIS A 4 3.37 16.20 -14.77
C HIS A 4 4.48 15.63 -13.86
N GLU A 5 5.26 16.47 -13.19
CA GLU A 5 6.30 15.99 -12.29
C GLU A 5 5.67 15.63 -10.93
N ILE A 6 5.74 14.35 -10.56
CA ILE A 6 5.20 13.87 -9.29
C ILE A 6 6.21 14.22 -8.19
N PRO A 7 5.84 14.99 -7.16
CA PRO A 7 6.69 15.20 -6.00
C PRO A 7 7.12 13.83 -5.43
N ARG A 8 8.43 13.59 -5.40
CA ARG A 8 9.03 12.39 -4.80
C ARG A 8 9.71 12.79 -3.51
N MET A 9 9.76 11.87 -2.55
CA MET A 9 10.50 12.03 -1.31
C MET A 9 11.97 12.25 -1.67
N GLN A 10 12.46 13.43 -1.29
CA GLN A 10 13.84 13.83 -1.41
C GLN A 10 14.51 13.77 -0.02
N LEU A 11 15.83 13.74 -0.01
CA LEU A 11 16.60 13.89 1.23
C LEU A 11 16.32 15.28 1.80
N GLN A 12 15.69 15.34 2.97
CA GLN A 12 15.42 16.60 3.68
C GLN A 12 16.61 17.04 4.56
N ASP A 13 17.39 16.09 5.07
CA ASP A 13 18.54 16.34 5.96
C ASP A 13 19.57 15.21 5.85
N GLU A 14 20.85 15.50 6.11
CA GLU A 14 21.96 14.52 6.17
C GLU A 14 21.73 13.45 7.25
N GLN A 15 20.87 13.73 8.24
CA GLN A 15 20.50 12.79 9.29
C GLN A 15 19.45 11.75 8.84
N THR A 16 18.87 11.89 7.64
CA THR A 16 17.86 10.95 7.12
C THR A 16 18.50 9.61 6.78
N ASN A 17 18.18 8.56 7.53
CA ASN A 17 18.85 7.26 7.41
C ASN A 17 17.87 6.14 6.96
N PRO A 18 18.09 5.49 5.81
CA PRO A 18 17.21 4.45 5.27
C PRO A 18 17.24 3.12 6.06
N GLU A 19 18.22 2.92 6.93
CA GLU A 19 18.34 1.75 7.81
C GLU A 19 17.74 1.99 9.21
N ALA A 20 17.66 3.24 9.68
CA ALA A 20 17.33 3.58 11.07
C ALA A 20 15.83 3.51 11.44
N GLY A 21 15.04 2.74 10.69
CA GLY A 21 13.62 2.52 10.96
C GLY A 21 13.38 1.56 12.12
N ARG A 22 12.34 1.82 12.92
CA ARG A 22 11.87 0.88 13.96
C ARG A 22 10.50 0.33 13.58
N VAL A 23 10.39 -0.99 13.57
CA VAL A 23 9.09 -1.67 13.42
C VAL A 23 8.35 -1.58 14.75
N VAL A 24 7.19 -0.92 14.74
CA VAL A 24 6.37 -0.69 15.92
C VAL A 24 5.00 -1.30 15.69
N TRP A 25 4.48 -2.02 16.67
CA TRP A 25 3.14 -2.58 16.59
C TRP A 25 2.07 -1.50 16.60
N SER A 26 1.11 -1.60 15.67
CA SER A 26 -0.06 -0.72 15.60
C SER A 26 -1.31 -1.48 16.03
N PRO A 27 -1.91 -1.14 17.19
CA PRO A 27 -3.13 -1.80 17.67
C PRO A 27 -4.32 -1.53 16.74
N VAL A 28 -4.44 -0.31 16.21
CA VAL A 28 -5.55 0.07 15.32
C VAL A 28 -5.49 -0.71 14.01
N LYS A 29 -4.31 -0.75 13.37
CA LYS A 29 -4.11 -1.49 12.12
C LYS A 29 -4.33 -2.99 12.33
N SER A 30 -3.83 -3.50 13.46
CA SER A 30 -4.02 -4.91 13.82
C SER A 30 -5.49 -5.24 13.99
N LEU A 31 -6.21 -4.47 14.81
CA LEU A 31 -7.64 -4.67 15.03
C LEU A 31 -8.41 -4.65 13.71
N TRP A 32 -8.12 -3.69 12.84
CA TRP A 32 -8.75 -3.58 11.52
C TRP A 32 -8.59 -4.86 10.68
N PHE A 33 -7.35 -5.30 10.44
CA PHE A 33 -7.11 -6.48 9.60
C PHE A 33 -7.57 -7.77 10.26
N THR A 34 -7.36 -7.95 11.57
CA THR A 34 -7.82 -9.15 12.27
C THR A 34 -9.34 -9.23 12.31
N ALA A 35 -10.03 -8.11 12.52
CA ALA A 35 -11.49 -8.09 12.54
C ALA A 35 -12.07 -8.45 11.17
N HIS A 36 -11.53 -7.89 10.08
CA HIS A 36 -11.97 -8.25 8.72
C HIS A 36 -11.71 -9.72 8.40
N ALA A 37 -10.53 -10.25 8.78
CA ALA A 37 -10.23 -11.66 8.60
C ALA A 37 -11.20 -12.57 9.38
N LEU A 38 -11.51 -12.23 10.63
CA LEU A 38 -12.47 -12.97 11.44
C LEU A 38 -13.89 -12.91 10.88
N VAL A 39 -14.34 -11.73 10.45
CA VAL A 39 -15.65 -11.57 9.79
C VAL A 39 -15.72 -12.40 8.52
N ALA A 40 -14.68 -12.41 7.70
CA ALA A 40 -14.63 -13.21 6.48
C ALA A 40 -14.64 -14.72 6.77
N LEU A 41 -13.87 -15.19 7.75
CA LEU A 41 -13.80 -16.60 8.11
C LEU A 41 -15.09 -17.11 8.77
N ILE A 42 -15.58 -16.39 9.77
CA ILE A 42 -16.79 -16.77 10.52
C ILE A 42 -18.02 -16.60 9.63
N GLY A 43 -18.17 -15.42 9.00
CA GLY A 43 -19.27 -15.15 8.09
C GLY A 43 -19.26 -16.10 6.89
N GLY A 44 -18.10 -16.28 6.27
CA GLY A 44 -17.93 -17.18 5.12
C GLY A 44 -18.24 -18.65 5.45
N TYR A 45 -17.95 -19.10 6.67
CA TYR A 45 -18.33 -20.44 7.13
C TYR A 45 -19.86 -20.59 7.24
N PHE A 46 -20.55 -19.61 7.83
CA PHE A 46 -22.00 -19.68 8.02
C PHE A 46 -22.82 -19.39 6.75
N THR A 47 -22.29 -18.59 5.82
CA THR A 47 -22.99 -18.16 4.60
C THR A 47 -22.36 -18.72 3.33
N PHE A 48 -21.70 -19.88 3.43
CA PHE A 48 -20.93 -20.42 2.32
C PHE A 48 -21.80 -20.66 1.08
N GLN A 49 -21.41 -20.06 -0.04
CA GLN A 49 -22.03 -20.28 -1.35
C GLN A 49 -20.94 -20.26 -2.43
N PHE A 50 -20.88 -21.31 -3.25
CA PHE A 50 -19.86 -21.44 -4.29
C PHE A 50 -19.85 -20.25 -5.28
N GLN A 51 -21.04 -19.75 -5.64
CA GLN A 51 -21.17 -18.55 -6.49
C GLN A 51 -20.60 -17.30 -5.84
N ALA A 52 -20.72 -17.15 -4.51
CA ALA A 52 -20.14 -16.02 -3.79
C ALA A 52 -18.60 -16.10 -3.79
N VAL A 53 -18.03 -17.31 -3.72
CA VAL A 53 -16.58 -17.52 -3.86
C VAL A 53 -16.10 -17.11 -5.24
N ILE A 54 -16.77 -17.56 -6.31
CA ILE A 54 -16.43 -17.16 -7.69
C ILE A 54 -16.53 -15.63 -7.84
N PHE A 55 -17.63 -15.03 -7.38
CA PHE A 55 -17.81 -13.58 -7.44
C PHE A 55 -16.69 -12.85 -6.68
N ALA A 56 -16.35 -13.30 -5.47
CA ALA A 56 -15.27 -12.70 -4.68
C ALA A 56 -13.91 -12.79 -5.39
N LEU A 57 -13.59 -13.94 -6.01
CA LEU A 57 -12.36 -14.10 -6.79
C LEU A 57 -12.33 -13.19 -8.02
N CYS A 58 -13.42 -13.15 -8.80
CA CYS A 58 -13.54 -12.29 -9.97
C CYS A 58 -13.44 -10.80 -9.58
N PHE A 59 -14.16 -10.40 -8.54
CA PHE A 59 -14.14 -9.04 -8.02
C PHE A 59 -12.75 -8.66 -7.51
N THR A 60 -12.09 -9.55 -6.76
CA THR A 60 -10.72 -9.34 -6.27
C THR A 60 -9.75 -9.15 -7.43
N ALA A 61 -9.79 -10.03 -8.44
CA ALA A 61 -8.95 -9.91 -9.63
C ALA A 61 -9.22 -8.59 -10.37
N PHE A 62 -10.49 -8.23 -10.55
CA PHE A 62 -10.89 -6.98 -11.19
C PHE A 62 -10.36 -5.75 -10.44
N THR A 63 -10.54 -5.67 -9.12
CA THR A 63 -10.08 -4.53 -8.31
C THR A 63 -8.56 -4.47 -8.17
N LEU A 64 -7.86 -5.62 -8.10
CA LEU A 64 -6.40 -5.63 -8.02
C LEU A 64 -5.75 -5.24 -9.35
N CYS A 65 -6.28 -5.72 -10.48
CA CYS A 65 -5.76 -5.40 -11.79
C CYS A 65 -6.08 -3.95 -12.18
N LEU A 66 -7.36 -3.57 -12.20
CA LEU A 66 -7.76 -2.23 -12.63
C LEU A 66 -7.52 -1.18 -11.56
N GLY A 67 -7.94 -1.44 -10.33
CA GLY A 67 -7.87 -0.47 -9.24
C GLY A 67 -6.46 -0.28 -8.73
N HIS A 68 -5.82 -1.34 -8.23
CA HIS A 68 -4.48 -1.22 -7.67
C HIS A 68 -3.40 -1.06 -8.75
N SER A 69 -3.33 -1.97 -9.72
CA SER A 69 -2.20 -2.01 -10.66
C SER A 69 -2.26 -0.89 -11.71
N ILE A 70 -3.44 -0.62 -12.27
CA ILE A 70 -3.60 0.44 -13.27
C ILE A 70 -3.91 1.78 -12.60
N GLY A 71 -4.89 1.84 -11.69
CA GLY A 71 -5.34 3.07 -11.05
C GLY A 71 -4.36 3.67 -10.04
N LEU A 72 -4.02 2.95 -8.98
CA LEU A 72 -3.15 3.48 -7.93
C LEU A 72 -1.68 3.47 -8.36
N HIS A 73 -1.18 2.36 -8.90
CA HIS A 73 0.24 2.22 -9.20
C HIS A 73 0.66 2.95 -10.48
N ARG A 74 0.08 2.61 -11.64
CA ARG A 74 0.50 3.23 -12.91
C ARG A 74 0.00 4.66 -13.10
N LEU A 75 -1.27 4.93 -12.78
CA LEU A 75 -1.88 6.24 -12.98
C LEU A 75 -1.54 7.21 -11.83
N LEU A 76 -1.87 6.88 -10.57
CA LEU A 76 -1.68 7.82 -9.46
C LEU A 76 -0.21 7.97 -9.04
N ILE A 77 0.53 6.86 -8.83
CA ILE A 77 1.91 6.87 -8.33
C ILE A 77 2.94 7.18 -9.42
N HIS A 78 2.79 6.61 -10.62
CA HIS A 78 3.80 6.74 -11.68
C HIS A 78 3.40 7.69 -12.83
N ARG A 79 2.14 8.17 -12.87
CA ARG A 79 1.58 9.00 -13.96
C ARG A 79 2.02 8.51 -15.35
N SER A 80 2.01 7.19 -15.57
CA SER A 80 2.54 6.58 -16.79
C SER A 80 1.70 6.82 -18.05
N PHE A 81 0.47 7.32 -17.89
CA PHE A 81 -0.44 7.67 -18.97
C PHE A 81 -1.46 8.70 -18.48
N GLU A 82 -2.13 9.35 -19.43
CA GLU A 82 -3.22 10.27 -19.18
C GLU A 82 -4.56 9.66 -19.58
N CYS A 83 -5.62 10.01 -18.87
CA CYS A 83 -6.98 9.58 -19.20
C CYS A 83 -8.02 10.64 -18.82
N PRO A 84 -9.27 10.55 -19.33
CA PRO A 84 -10.34 11.45 -18.92
C PRO A 84 -10.60 11.37 -17.41
N ARG A 85 -10.90 12.50 -16.77
CA ARG A 85 -11.06 12.59 -15.29
C ARG A 85 -12.02 11.57 -14.68
N TRP A 86 -13.12 11.24 -15.39
CA TRP A 86 -14.06 10.24 -14.89
C TRP A 86 -13.44 8.85 -14.76
N LEU A 87 -12.54 8.49 -15.69
CA LEU A 87 -11.85 7.20 -15.68
C LEU A 87 -10.77 7.19 -14.61
N GLU A 88 -10.07 8.32 -14.39
CA GLU A 88 -9.13 8.48 -13.28
C GLU A 88 -9.84 8.24 -11.93
N TYR A 89 -10.98 8.92 -11.69
CA TYR A 89 -11.74 8.71 -10.46
C TYR A 89 -12.27 7.29 -10.32
N PHE A 90 -12.74 6.69 -11.40
CA PHE A 90 -13.20 5.30 -11.39
C PHE A 90 -12.08 4.33 -10.99
N LEU A 91 -10.91 4.44 -11.61
CA LEU A 91 -9.76 3.56 -11.33
C LEU A 91 -9.21 3.78 -9.91
N VAL A 92 -9.11 5.03 -9.45
CA VAL A 92 -8.67 5.35 -8.08
C VAL A 92 -9.70 4.85 -7.05
N HIS A 93 -10.99 4.94 -7.35
CA HIS A 93 -12.04 4.42 -6.50
C HIS A 93 -11.95 2.89 -6.38
N LEU A 94 -11.80 2.17 -7.50
CA LEU A 94 -11.57 0.72 -7.47
C LEU A 94 -10.35 0.35 -6.64
N GLY A 95 -9.26 1.12 -6.74
CA GLY A 95 -8.07 0.90 -5.92
C GLY A 95 -8.30 1.16 -4.44
N THR A 96 -9.15 2.13 -4.09
CA THR A 96 -9.52 2.44 -2.71
C THR A 96 -10.30 1.29 -2.08
N VAL A 97 -11.21 0.65 -2.83
CA VAL A 97 -11.99 -0.51 -2.38
C VAL A 97 -11.11 -1.72 -2.03
N VAL A 98 -9.89 -1.81 -2.57
CA VAL A 98 -8.93 -2.89 -2.21
C VAL A 98 -8.52 -2.82 -0.72
N GLY A 99 -8.58 -1.65 -0.09
CA GLY A 99 -8.42 -1.53 1.38
C GLY A 99 -6.99 -1.60 1.92
N MET A 100 -5.95 -1.35 1.12
CA MET A 100 -4.56 -1.44 1.59
C MET A 100 -4.05 -0.22 2.37
N ALA A 101 -4.38 1.00 1.94
CA ALA A 101 -4.09 2.26 2.66
C ALA A 101 -4.78 3.51 2.05
N GLY A 102 -5.71 3.34 1.10
CA GLY A 102 -6.24 4.44 0.29
C GLY A 102 -5.20 5.08 -0.65
N PRO A 103 -5.60 6.09 -1.44
CA PRO A 103 -4.74 6.69 -2.46
C PRO A 103 -3.54 7.45 -1.90
N PHE A 104 -3.72 8.23 -0.83
CA PHE A 104 -2.61 8.96 -0.20
C PHE A 104 -1.66 8.03 0.57
N GLY A 105 -2.21 7.04 1.27
CA GLY A 105 -1.39 6.11 2.04
C GLY A 105 -0.55 5.20 1.15
N ILE A 106 -1.08 4.74 0.01
CA ILE A 106 -0.28 3.95 -0.95
C ILE A 106 0.78 4.82 -1.64
N LEU A 107 0.47 6.08 -1.96
CA LEU A 107 1.43 7.02 -2.51
C LEU A 107 2.61 7.23 -1.55
N TYR A 108 2.31 7.56 -0.29
CA TYR A 108 3.32 7.70 0.76
C TYR A 108 4.16 6.43 0.93
N MET A 109 3.51 5.27 1.10
CA MET A 109 4.23 4.00 1.33
C MET A 109 5.05 3.55 0.13
N HIS A 110 4.58 3.82 -1.09
CA HIS A 110 5.34 3.53 -2.29
C HIS A 110 6.58 4.43 -2.39
N ASP A 111 6.41 5.72 -2.11
CA ASP A 111 7.45 6.71 -2.27
C ASP A 111 8.56 6.56 -1.23
N ILE A 112 8.22 6.32 0.05
CA ILE A 112 9.22 6.00 1.08
C ILE A 112 9.97 4.70 0.77
N ARG A 113 9.29 3.70 0.21
CA ARG A 113 9.92 2.44 -0.20
C ARG A 113 10.89 2.67 -1.35
N ASP A 114 10.45 3.36 -2.41
CA ASP A 114 11.30 3.71 -3.56
C ASP A 114 12.52 4.55 -3.14
N TRP A 115 12.33 5.47 -2.20
CA TRP A 115 13.41 6.27 -1.64
C TRP A 115 14.40 5.41 -0.85
N ALA A 116 13.90 4.54 0.05
CA ALA A 116 14.77 3.68 0.85
C ALA A 116 15.58 2.72 -0.02
N GLN A 117 14.95 2.13 -1.04
CA GLN A 117 15.58 1.17 -1.96
C GLN A 117 16.61 1.78 -2.92
N ARG A 118 16.69 3.11 -3.04
CA ARG A 118 17.73 3.80 -3.82
C ARG A 118 19.11 3.81 -3.15
N HIS A 119 19.22 3.36 -1.90
CA HIS A 119 20.47 3.30 -1.15
C HIS A 119 21.04 1.87 -1.16
N GLU A 120 22.37 1.73 -1.09
CA GLU A 120 23.06 0.42 -1.06
C GLU A 120 22.54 -0.49 0.05
N ARG A 121 22.18 0.11 1.19
CA ARG A 121 21.62 -0.56 2.35
C ARG A 121 20.34 0.16 2.77
N CYS A 122 19.31 -0.61 3.10
CA CYS A 122 18.04 -0.09 3.59
C CYS A 122 17.40 -1.07 4.56
N HIS A 123 16.48 -0.56 5.39
CA HIS A 123 15.81 -1.36 6.41
C HIS A 123 14.98 -2.48 5.77
N ARG A 124 15.04 -3.69 6.35
CA ARG A 124 14.38 -4.89 5.83
C ARG A 124 12.86 -4.80 5.68
N HIS A 125 12.22 -3.81 6.30
CA HIS A 125 10.79 -3.54 6.14
C HIS A 125 10.44 -3.09 4.71
N PHE A 126 11.37 -2.41 4.05
CA PHE A 126 11.20 -1.91 2.68
C PHE A 126 11.74 -2.90 1.63
N THR A 127 12.27 -4.05 2.04
CA THR A 127 12.82 -5.07 1.15
C THR A 127 12.17 -6.42 1.38
N HIS A 128 12.25 -7.31 0.40
CA HIS A 128 11.72 -8.68 0.50
C HIS A 128 12.76 -9.67 1.03
N GLN A 129 13.57 -9.23 2.00
CA GLN A 129 14.67 -10.04 2.55
C GLN A 129 14.24 -10.93 3.72
N ASN A 130 13.08 -10.69 4.34
CA ASN A 130 12.57 -11.59 5.37
C ASN A 130 11.73 -12.71 4.75
N PRO A 131 11.46 -13.80 5.50
CA PRO A 131 10.43 -14.75 5.13
C PRO A 131 9.05 -14.09 4.98
N ILE A 132 8.25 -14.58 4.04
CA ILE A 132 6.93 -14.02 3.68
C ILE A 132 5.99 -13.84 4.86
N TRP A 133 6.01 -14.74 5.86
CA TRP A 133 5.16 -14.63 7.05
C TRP A 133 5.55 -13.45 7.93
N ARG A 134 6.85 -13.13 8.03
CA ARG A 134 7.35 -12.01 8.83
C ARG A 134 7.04 -10.70 8.13
N ASP A 135 7.26 -10.62 6.82
CA ASP A 135 6.89 -9.45 6.03
C ASP A 135 5.37 -9.22 6.06
N GLY A 136 4.57 -10.29 5.92
CA GLY A 136 3.12 -10.22 6.04
C GLY A 136 2.68 -9.67 7.40
N LEU A 137 3.23 -10.19 8.51
CA LEU A 137 2.94 -9.69 9.85
C LEU A 137 3.33 -8.22 10.00
N TRP A 138 4.51 -7.82 9.51
CA TRP A 138 4.95 -6.44 9.58
C TRP A 138 4.05 -5.50 8.77
N GLN A 139 3.72 -5.86 7.54
CA GLN A 139 2.89 -5.03 6.68
C GLN A 139 1.46 -4.88 7.22
N LEU A 140 0.90 -5.93 7.83
CA LEU A 140 -0.45 -5.91 8.38
C LEU A 140 -0.53 -5.29 9.78
N HIS A 141 0.47 -5.49 10.63
CA HIS A 141 0.37 -5.17 12.07
C HIS A 141 1.39 -4.13 12.55
N CYS A 142 2.54 -4.00 11.90
CA CYS A 142 3.68 -3.27 12.44
C CYS A 142 4.28 -2.28 11.43
N PRO A 143 3.77 -1.04 11.32
CA PRO A 143 4.41 -0.02 10.50
C PRO A 143 5.85 0.24 10.93
N CYS A 144 6.68 0.63 9.96
CA CYS A 144 8.03 1.12 10.22
C CYS A 144 7.95 2.62 10.52
N SER A 145 8.31 3.02 11.73
CA SER A 145 8.48 4.42 12.10
C SER A 145 9.94 4.81 11.84
N ALA A 146 10.15 5.69 10.85
CA ALA A 146 11.44 6.35 10.65
C ALA A 146 11.68 7.35 11.80
N ARG A 147 12.94 7.48 12.25
CA ARG A 147 13.31 8.36 13.38
C ARG A 147 13.45 9.84 13.00
N SER A 148 13.23 10.22 11.74
CA SER A 148 13.30 11.61 11.29
C SER A 148 11.99 12.02 10.60
N SER A 149 11.61 13.28 10.79
CA SER A 149 10.42 13.93 10.25
C SER A 149 10.50 14.08 8.73
N THR A 150 10.28 13.00 7.98
CA THR A 150 10.22 13.07 6.52
C THR A 150 8.80 13.46 6.12
N GLU A 151 8.52 14.77 6.03
CA GLU A 151 7.26 15.27 5.48
C GLU A 151 7.31 15.20 3.95
N ILE A 152 6.30 14.59 3.34
CA ILE A 152 6.07 14.71 1.90
C ILE A 152 5.42 16.09 1.68
N LEU A 153 6.15 17.01 1.06
CA LEU A 153 5.62 18.29 0.54
C LEU A 153 5.27 18.14 -0.94
#